data_AF-A0A182SZC8-F1
#
_entry.id   AF-A0A182SZC8-F1
#
_cell.length_a   1.000
_cell.length_b   1.000
_cell.length_c   1.000
_cell.angle_alpha   90.00
_cell.angle_beta   90.00
_cell.angle_gamma   90.00
#
_symmetry.space_group_name_H-M   'P 1'
#
loop_
_entity.id
_entity.type
_entity.pdbx_description
1 polymer ?
#
loop_
_entity_poly.entity_id
_entity_poly.type
_entity_poly.pdbx_seq_one_letter_code
_entity_poly.pdbx_strand_id
1 'polypeptide(L)'
;MSKDVEKKMDLAVDDLFTEVKQFNLKNYELKQLFNEKATDRAHGEGHRKSTKKDGKLPDKVFMPRNSLLTDLFEVKHIKTIYHIFVVMLIILFLNTVVHDFVDTGSINLGFRPIIAGFGKFHIALMLWCCMQTSTFLLYPAFLMWAANRKKITPNSSLQRLWDGSALVLFIGYQCGFIVAAIKAHLWFDLPPASGVAYLMEMTRFLMKAHAFIRSNVPRALTNDKKQADYKPSSPDTYRGLPSFSTYVYFLFAPTLVYRDEYPRTKQIRWRVVARHALEVIGVVFYISFILERFV
;
A
#
# COMPACT_ATOMS: atom_id res chain seq x y z
N MET A 1 57.91 -10.41 30.13
CA MET A 1 57.02 -11.39 29.48
C MET A 1 55.73 -11.64 30.25
N SER A 2 55.77 -12.01 31.54
CA SER A 2 54.52 -12.23 32.34
C SER A 2 53.67 -10.95 32.53
N LYS A 3 54.29 -9.79 32.80
CA LYS A 3 53.57 -8.51 32.98
C LYS A 3 52.89 -7.97 31.72
N ASP A 4 53.39 -8.31 30.54
CA ASP A 4 52.80 -7.88 29.26
C ASP A 4 51.56 -8.72 28.90
N VAL A 5 51.53 -9.98 29.33
CA VAL A 5 50.38 -10.88 29.13
C VAL A 5 49.24 -10.47 30.06
N GLU A 6 49.55 -10.15 31.31
CA GLU A 6 48.57 -9.67 32.30
C GLU A 6 47.90 -8.38 31.82
N LYS A 7 48.68 -7.42 31.33
CA LYS A 7 48.16 -6.16 30.78
C LYS A 7 47.28 -6.35 29.53
N LYS A 8 47.58 -7.34 28.68
CA LYS A 8 46.73 -7.67 27.52
C LYS A 8 45.44 -8.36 27.93
N MET A 9 45.48 -9.18 28.98
CA MET A 9 44.30 -9.84 29.52
C MET A 9 43.35 -8.84 30.16
N ASP A 10 43.87 -7.88 30.93
CA ASP A 10 43.07 -6.80 31.53
C ASP A 10 42.38 -5.96 30.46
N LEU A 11 43.09 -5.59 29.39
CA LEU A 11 42.51 -4.86 28.26
C LEU A 11 41.41 -5.64 27.53
N ALA A 12 41.58 -6.96 27.36
CA ALA A 12 40.57 -7.80 26.72
C ALA A 12 39.34 -8.00 27.62
N VAL A 13 39.53 -8.06 28.94
CA VAL A 13 38.45 -8.14 29.91
C VAL A 13 37.65 -6.84 29.94
N ASP A 14 38.31 -5.67 29.94
CA ASP A 14 37.64 -4.37 29.90
C ASP A 14 36.86 -4.15 28.60
N ASP A 15 37.39 -4.60 27.47
CA ASP A 15 36.70 -4.55 26.17
C ASP A 15 35.44 -5.42 26.18
N LEU A 16 35.55 -6.64 26.73
CA LEU A 16 34.42 -7.56 26.86
C LEU A 16 33.35 -7.04 27.83
N PHE A 17 33.75 -6.41 28.94
CA PHE A 17 32.82 -5.74 29.84
C PHE A 17 32.10 -4.56 29.16
N THR A 18 32.81 -3.82 28.30
CA THR A 18 32.24 -2.70 27.55
C THR A 18 31.21 -3.18 26.54
N GLU A 19 31.51 -4.26 25.80
CA GLU A 19 30.57 -4.87 24.86
C GLU A 19 29.33 -5.43 25.56
N VAL A 20 29.50 -6.14 26.68
CA VAL A 20 28.38 -6.70 27.46
C VAL A 20 27.51 -5.58 28.03
N LYS A 21 28.10 -4.48 28.49
CA LYS A 21 27.37 -3.30 28.97
C LYS A 21 26.59 -2.64 27.84
N GLN A 22 27.20 -2.49 26.66
CA GLN A 22 26.55 -1.91 25.48
C GLN A 22 25.40 -2.80 24.98
N PHE A 23 25.56 -4.13 25.00
CA PHE A 23 24.52 -5.08 24.63
C PHE A 23 23.34 -5.04 25.61
N ASN A 24 23.61 -4.98 26.92
CA ASN A 24 22.57 -4.84 27.93
C ASN A 24 21.84 -3.49 27.84
N LEU A 25 22.56 -2.39 27.58
CA LEU A 25 21.95 -1.07 27.39
C LEU A 25 21.01 -1.09 26.19
N LYS A 26 21.45 -1.68 25.08
CA LYS A 26 20.64 -1.79 23.86
C LYS A 26 19.41 -2.67 24.05
N ASN A 27 19.52 -3.77 24.80
CA ASN A 27 18.38 -4.60 25.16
C ASN A 27 17.42 -3.89 26.12
N TYR A 28 17.93 -3.04 27.02
CA TYR A 28 17.11 -2.22 27.90
C TYR A 28 16.35 -1.14 27.12
N GLU A 29 17.01 -0.43 26.20
CA GLU A 29 16.39 0.53 25.29
C GLU A 29 15.35 -0.12 24.38
N LEU A 30 15.63 -1.32 23.87
CA LEU A 30 14.70 -2.08 23.04
C LEU A 30 13.47 -2.51 23.86
N LYS A 31 13.66 -2.99 25.09
CA LYS A 31 12.55 -3.26 26.03
C LYS A 31 11.77 -2.00 26.35
N GLN A 32 12.43 -0.86 26.59
CA GLN A 32 11.75 0.42 26.80
C GLN A 32 10.96 0.83 25.57
N LEU A 33 11.49 0.71 24.35
CA LEU A 33 10.74 0.98 23.12
C LEU A 33 9.51 0.07 22.96
N PHE A 34 9.61 -1.22 23.30
CA PHE A 34 8.46 -2.11 23.29
C PHE A 34 7.44 -1.79 24.40
N ASN A 35 7.91 -1.38 25.58
CA ASN A 35 7.06 -1.07 26.72
C ASN A 35 6.42 0.31 26.59
N GLU A 36 7.12 1.33 26.08
CA GLU A 36 6.60 2.64 25.71
C GLU A 36 5.56 2.50 24.59
N LYS A 37 5.79 1.62 23.61
CA LYS A 37 4.78 1.28 22.60
C LYS A 37 3.56 0.53 23.15
N ALA A 38 3.67 -0.11 24.32
CA ALA A 38 2.55 -0.67 25.07
C ALA A 38 1.88 0.37 25.98
N THR A 39 2.66 1.30 26.53
CA THR A 39 2.20 2.36 27.42
C THR A 39 1.56 3.51 26.65
N ASP A 40 1.99 3.82 25.43
CA ASP A 40 1.30 4.71 24.49
C ASP A 40 -0.05 4.14 24.04
N ARG A 41 -0.16 2.80 23.96
CA ARG A 41 -1.47 2.16 23.77
C ARG A 41 -2.36 2.34 25.01
N ALA A 42 -1.79 2.39 26.22
CA ALA A 42 -2.52 2.58 27.47
C ALA A 42 -2.82 4.06 27.80
N HIS A 43 -1.92 4.99 27.49
CA HIS A 43 -2.10 6.43 27.69
C HIS A 43 -2.98 7.06 26.61
N GLY A 44 -3.04 6.46 25.41
CA GLY A 44 -4.06 6.77 24.40
C GLY A 44 -5.49 6.34 24.81
N GLU A 45 -5.64 5.53 25.85
CA GLU A 45 -6.95 5.13 26.40
C GLU A 45 -7.44 6.07 27.53
N GLY A 46 -6.57 6.92 28.08
CA GLY A 46 -6.88 7.81 29.22
C GLY A 46 -7.82 8.99 28.92
N HIS A 47 -8.07 9.33 27.65
CA HIS A 47 -8.98 10.43 27.28
C HIS A 47 -10.30 9.95 26.62
N ARG A 48 -10.57 8.65 26.59
CA ARG A 48 -11.75 8.10 25.91
C ARG A 48 -12.93 7.83 26.86
N LYS A 49 -13.29 8.82 27.67
CA LYS A 49 -14.65 8.91 28.24
C LYS A 49 -15.58 9.55 27.21
N SER A 50 -16.09 8.76 26.26
CA SER A 50 -17.38 9.01 25.61
C SER A 50 -17.85 7.78 24.82
N THR A 51 -18.84 7.09 25.38
CA THR A 51 -19.84 6.24 24.69
C THR A 51 -19.34 5.16 23.72
N LYS A 52 -19.04 3.96 24.23
CA LYS A 52 -19.30 2.72 23.47
C LYS A 52 -20.82 2.48 23.48
N LYS A 53 -21.53 3.06 22.53
CA LYS A 53 -22.84 2.57 22.09
C LYS A 53 -22.64 1.95 20.71
N ASP A 54 -23.12 0.72 20.56
CA ASP A 54 -23.07 -0.14 19.37
C ASP A 54 -21.70 -0.78 19.11
N GLY A 55 -21.67 -2.11 18.90
CA GLY A 55 -20.48 -2.92 18.59
C GLY A 55 -19.78 -2.60 17.26
N LYS A 56 -19.70 -1.32 16.89
CA LYS A 56 -18.96 -0.81 15.73
C LYS A 56 -17.47 -0.93 16.01
N LEU A 57 -16.75 -1.50 15.04
CA LEU A 57 -15.30 -1.51 15.03
C LEU A 57 -14.78 -0.06 15.08
N PRO A 58 -13.68 0.20 15.81
CA PRO A 58 -13.11 1.53 15.91
C PRO A 58 -12.64 2.03 14.54
N ASP A 59 -12.90 3.31 14.26
CA ASP A 59 -12.46 3.94 13.02
C ASP A 59 -10.93 3.94 12.88
N LYS A 60 -10.45 3.63 11.67
CA LYS A 60 -9.02 3.63 11.37
C LYS A 60 -8.46 5.05 11.40
N VAL A 61 -7.55 5.31 12.34
CA VAL A 61 -6.77 6.55 12.40
C VAL A 61 -5.43 6.35 11.69
N PHE A 62 -5.07 7.26 10.81
CA PHE A 62 -3.79 7.25 10.12
C PHE A 62 -2.79 8.10 10.89
N MET A 63 -1.64 7.51 11.22
CA MET A 63 -0.54 8.19 11.90
C MET A 63 0.72 8.04 11.05
N PRO A 64 1.57 9.08 10.96
CA PRO A 64 2.84 8.98 10.27
C PRO A 64 3.72 7.97 11.02
N ARG A 65 4.09 6.89 10.33
CA ARG A 65 4.98 5.85 10.86
C ARG A 65 5.76 5.21 9.72
N ASN A 66 6.95 4.71 10.02
CA ASN A 66 7.72 3.91 9.07
C ASN A 66 7.07 2.52 8.86
N SER A 67 7.49 1.84 7.80
CA SER A 67 7.19 0.42 7.63
C SER A 67 7.95 -0.37 8.70
N LEU A 68 7.31 -1.39 9.26
CA LEU A 68 7.95 -2.26 10.26
C LEU A 68 9.24 -2.88 9.74
N LEU A 69 9.28 -3.24 8.46
CA LEU A 69 10.45 -3.84 7.83
C LEU A 69 11.61 -2.82 7.69
N THR A 70 11.29 -1.53 7.51
CA THR A 70 12.29 -0.46 7.50
C THR A 70 12.93 -0.31 8.89
N ASP A 71 12.12 -0.27 9.94
CA ASP A 71 12.62 -0.20 11.33
C ASP A 71 13.39 -1.48 11.69
N LEU A 72 12.92 -2.64 11.22
CA LEU A 72 13.55 -3.93 11.47
C LEU A 72 14.93 -4.04 10.80
N PHE A 73 15.11 -3.47 9.61
CA PHE A 73 16.42 -3.40 8.93
C PHE A 73 17.42 -2.43 9.56
N GLU A 74 17.00 -1.63 10.53
CA GLU A 74 17.92 -0.87 11.38
C GLU A 74 18.72 -1.79 12.32
N VAL A 75 18.17 -2.96 12.65
CA VAL A 75 18.84 -3.98 13.45
C VAL A 75 19.96 -4.63 12.62
N LYS A 76 21.21 -4.50 13.10
CA LYS A 76 22.42 -5.00 12.43
C LYS A 76 22.29 -6.46 11.97
N HIS A 77 21.78 -7.35 12.81
CA HIS A 77 21.67 -8.79 12.49
C HIS A 77 20.76 -9.05 11.28
N ILE A 78 19.64 -8.35 11.18
CA ILE A 78 18.67 -8.54 10.09
C ILE A 78 19.19 -7.90 8.80
N LYS A 79 19.87 -6.76 8.93
CA LYS A 79 20.62 -6.17 7.84
C LYS A 79 21.69 -7.12 7.30
N THR A 80 22.41 -7.85 8.16
CA THR A 80 23.38 -8.87 7.71
C THR A 80 22.69 -9.98 6.91
N ILE A 81 21.55 -10.50 7.38
CA ILE A 81 20.76 -11.51 6.65
C ILE A 81 20.37 -10.99 5.26
N TYR A 82 19.91 -9.74 5.15
CA TYR A 82 19.61 -9.11 3.86
C TYR A 82 20.83 -9.11 2.92
N HIS A 83 22.01 -8.73 3.41
CA HIS A 83 23.23 -8.75 2.57
C HIS A 83 23.64 -10.17 2.19
N ILE A 84 23.47 -11.16 3.08
CA ILE A 84 23.72 -12.57 2.75
C ILE A 84 22.82 -13.01 1.59
N PHE A 85 21.53 -12.70 1.61
CA PHE A 85 20.63 -13.00 0.48
C PHE A 85 21.08 -12.32 -0.82
N VAL A 86 21.48 -11.05 -0.75
CA VAL A 86 21.99 -10.32 -1.93
C VAL A 86 23.29 -10.95 -2.46
N VAL A 87 24.22 -11.34 -1.59
CA VAL A 87 25.48 -11.99 -1.99
C VAL A 87 25.23 -13.37 -2.57
N MET A 88 24.36 -14.18 -1.97
CA MET A 88 23.96 -15.48 -2.53
C MET A 88 23.36 -15.32 -3.92
N LEU A 89 22.52 -14.30 -4.13
CA LEU A 89 21.93 -13.98 -5.43
C LEU A 89 23.00 -13.61 -6.45
N ILE A 90 23.98 -12.77 -6.08
CA ILE A 90 25.10 -12.41 -6.96
C ILE A 90 25.95 -13.63 -7.31
N ILE A 91 26.27 -14.49 -6.33
CA ILE A 91 27.07 -15.70 -6.55
C ILE A 91 26.32 -16.68 -7.46
N LEU A 92 25.02 -16.92 -7.22
CA LEU A 92 24.18 -17.76 -8.08
C LEU A 92 24.14 -17.21 -9.51
N PHE A 93 23.92 -15.89 -9.66
CA PHE A 93 23.92 -15.24 -10.95
C PHE A 93 25.26 -15.40 -11.69
N LEU A 94 26.39 -15.12 -11.01
CA LEU A 94 27.73 -15.28 -11.58
C LEU A 94 28.01 -16.73 -11.97
N ASN A 95 27.66 -17.69 -11.13
CA ASN A 95 27.85 -19.11 -11.40
C ASN A 95 27.09 -19.52 -12.68
N THR A 96 25.83 -19.11 -12.82
CA THR A 96 25.05 -19.41 -14.02
C THR A 96 25.59 -18.71 -15.25
N VAL A 97 26.02 -17.45 -15.17
CA VAL A 97 26.66 -16.76 -16.30
C VAL A 97 27.92 -17.50 -16.76
N VAL A 98 28.75 -17.96 -15.82
CA VAL A 98 29.96 -18.74 -16.14
C VAL A 98 29.61 -20.09 -16.76
N HIS A 99 28.65 -20.81 -16.18
CA HIS A 99 28.20 -22.10 -16.69
C HIS A 99 27.63 -22.00 -18.11
N ASP A 100 26.77 -21.01 -18.37
CA ASP A 100 26.18 -20.80 -19.70
C ASP A 100 27.23 -20.35 -20.73
N PHE A 101 28.21 -19.56 -20.30
CA PHE A 101 29.34 -19.18 -21.15
C PHE A 101 30.23 -20.37 -21.52
N VAL A 102 30.51 -21.27 -20.58
CA VAL A 102 31.35 -22.46 -20.80
C VAL A 102 30.63 -23.51 -21.65
N ASP A 103 29.36 -23.80 -21.36
CA ASP A 103 28.66 -24.92 -22.00
C ASP A 103 28.05 -24.54 -23.35
N THR A 104 27.40 -23.38 -23.42
CA THR A 104 26.63 -22.95 -24.60
C THR A 104 27.30 -21.84 -25.40
N GLY A 105 28.37 -21.23 -24.90
CA GLY A 105 29.05 -20.09 -25.56
C GLY A 105 28.19 -18.82 -25.65
N SER A 106 27.01 -18.79 -25.02
CA SER A 106 26.08 -17.66 -25.01
C SER A 106 25.49 -17.47 -23.62
N ILE A 107 25.29 -16.21 -23.21
CA ILE A 107 24.84 -15.87 -21.86
C ILE A 107 23.32 -15.70 -21.88
N ASN A 108 22.58 -16.59 -21.22
CA ASN A 108 21.13 -16.47 -21.09
C ASN A 108 20.74 -15.83 -19.75
N LEU A 109 20.47 -14.53 -19.78
CA LEU A 109 20.32 -13.69 -18.59
C LEU A 109 18.93 -13.72 -17.94
N GLY A 110 18.08 -14.73 -18.18
CA GLY A 110 16.77 -14.76 -17.53
C GLY A 110 15.68 -13.96 -18.26
N PHE A 111 15.90 -13.49 -19.50
CA PHE A 111 14.98 -12.55 -20.15
C PHE A 111 13.76 -13.22 -20.79
N ARG A 112 13.87 -14.51 -21.15
CA ARG A 112 12.80 -15.22 -21.87
C ARG A 112 11.51 -15.32 -21.04
N PRO A 113 11.54 -15.70 -19.75
CA PRO A 113 10.33 -15.73 -18.94
C PRO A 113 9.73 -14.33 -18.70
N ILE A 114 10.54 -13.27 -18.64
CA ILE A 114 10.05 -11.89 -18.52
C ILE A 114 9.25 -11.51 -19.77
N ILE A 115 9.82 -11.71 -20.97
CA ILE A 115 9.16 -11.35 -22.23
C ILE A 115 7.92 -12.21 -22.45
N ALA A 116 7.99 -13.51 -22.16
CA ALA A 116 6.84 -14.41 -22.26
C ALA A 116 5.74 -14.03 -21.26
N GLY A 117 6.09 -13.77 -19.99
CA GLY A 117 5.15 -13.45 -18.93
C GLY A 117 4.50 -12.07 -19.06
N PHE A 118 5.25 -11.06 -19.53
CA PHE A 118 4.76 -9.71 -19.80
C PHE A 118 4.42 -9.49 -21.28
N GLY A 119 4.20 -10.55 -22.05
CA GLY A 119 3.74 -10.44 -23.42
C GLY A 119 2.43 -9.61 -23.49
N LYS A 120 2.22 -8.95 -24.64
CA LYS A 120 1.06 -8.06 -24.86
C LYS A 120 0.90 -6.96 -23.79
N PHE A 121 1.98 -6.51 -23.15
CA PHE A 121 1.95 -5.47 -22.11
C PHE A 121 1.20 -4.20 -22.56
N HIS A 122 1.36 -3.79 -23.82
CA HIS A 122 0.66 -2.64 -24.39
C HIS A 122 -0.88 -2.79 -24.33
N ILE A 123 -1.41 -3.99 -24.58
CA ILE A 123 -2.86 -4.29 -24.46
C ILE A 123 -3.27 -4.25 -23.00
N ALA A 124 -2.51 -4.88 -22.10
CA ALA A 124 -2.79 -4.85 -20.66
C ALA A 124 -2.84 -3.40 -20.12
N LEU A 125 -1.91 -2.55 -20.55
CA LEU A 125 -1.87 -1.14 -20.20
C LEU A 125 -3.08 -0.38 -20.76
N MET A 126 -3.48 -0.64 -22.02
CA MET A 126 -4.66 -0.04 -22.62
C MET A 126 -5.94 -0.41 -21.85
N LEU A 127 -6.11 -1.69 -21.50
CA LEU A 127 -7.24 -2.17 -20.70
C LEU A 127 -7.23 -1.56 -19.29
N TRP A 128 -6.06 -1.41 -18.69
CA TRP A 128 -5.89 -0.71 -17.41
C TRP A 128 -6.32 0.75 -17.51
N CYS A 129 -5.92 1.47 -18.56
CA CYS A 129 -6.37 2.84 -18.81
C CYS A 129 -7.90 2.93 -18.93
N CYS A 130 -8.55 1.96 -19.59
CA CYS A 130 -10.01 1.89 -19.66
C CYS A 130 -10.66 1.71 -18.27
N MET A 131 -10.12 0.80 -17.44
CA MET A 131 -10.59 0.59 -16.06
C MET A 131 -10.41 1.84 -15.19
N GLN A 132 -9.24 2.48 -15.30
CA GLN A 132 -8.90 3.71 -14.59
C GLN A 132 -9.83 4.86 -14.99
N THR A 133 -10.13 4.99 -16.28
CA THR A 133 -11.07 5.99 -16.81
C THR A 133 -12.49 5.76 -16.29
N SER A 134 -12.97 4.51 -16.34
CA SER A 134 -14.27 4.13 -15.77
C SER A 134 -14.37 4.51 -14.29
N THR A 135 -13.29 4.26 -13.53
CA THR A 135 -13.24 4.61 -12.11
C THR A 135 -13.28 6.13 -11.90
N PHE A 136 -12.59 6.93 -12.74
CA PHE A 136 -12.69 8.39 -12.66
C PHE A 136 -14.12 8.92 -12.85
N LEU A 137 -14.92 8.28 -13.71
CA LEU A 137 -16.31 8.66 -13.96
C LEU A 137 -17.24 8.42 -12.75
N LEU A 138 -16.83 7.64 -11.75
CA LEU A 138 -17.62 7.45 -10.52
C LEU A 138 -17.74 8.73 -9.70
N TYR A 139 -16.72 9.59 -9.70
CA TYR A 139 -16.75 10.85 -8.97
C TYR A 139 -17.86 11.80 -9.45
N PRO A 140 -17.93 12.18 -10.75
CA PRO A 140 -19.02 13.01 -11.23
C PRO A 140 -20.37 12.32 -11.10
N ALA A 141 -20.46 10.99 -11.28
CA ALA A 141 -21.69 10.24 -11.05
C ALA A 141 -22.21 10.38 -9.60
N PHE A 142 -21.31 10.27 -8.61
CA PHE A 142 -21.64 10.48 -7.21
C PHE A 142 -22.09 11.92 -6.93
N LEU A 143 -21.42 12.92 -7.51
CA LEU A 143 -21.83 14.33 -7.38
C LEU A 143 -23.21 14.59 -8.00
N MET A 144 -23.49 14.02 -9.17
CA MET A 144 -24.79 14.14 -9.84
C MET A 144 -25.89 13.52 -8.99
N TRP A 145 -25.67 12.33 -8.42
CA TRP A 145 -26.60 11.72 -7.48
C TRP A 145 -26.87 12.63 -6.27
N ALA A 146 -25.80 13.13 -5.63
CA ALA A 146 -25.92 14.01 -4.46
C ALA A 146 -26.59 15.35 -4.76
N ALA A 147 -26.38 15.92 -5.95
CA ALA A 147 -27.01 17.15 -6.40
C ALA A 147 -28.50 16.96 -6.71
N ASN A 148 -28.86 15.87 -7.41
CA ASN A 148 -30.26 15.56 -7.72
C ASN A 148 -31.06 15.22 -6.47
N ARG A 149 -30.44 14.52 -5.50
CA ARG A 149 -31.05 14.22 -4.20
C ARG A 149 -31.48 15.48 -3.45
N LYS A 150 -30.72 16.58 -3.55
CA LYS A 150 -31.04 17.88 -2.91
C LYS A 150 -32.21 18.61 -3.56
N LYS A 151 -32.47 18.37 -4.84
CA LYS A 151 -33.59 18.98 -5.56
C LYS A 151 -34.92 18.31 -5.22
N ILE A 152 -34.87 17.07 -4.75
CA ILE A 152 -36.05 16.28 -4.38
C ILE A 152 -36.45 16.63 -2.94
N THR A 153 -37.76 16.80 -2.71
CA THR A 153 -38.32 17.11 -1.39
C THR A 153 -37.90 16.07 -0.34
N PRO A 154 -37.41 16.51 0.84
CA PRO A 154 -36.95 15.60 1.89
C PRO A 154 -38.10 14.71 2.39
N ASN A 155 -37.81 13.43 2.66
CA ASN A 155 -38.73 12.40 3.17
C ASN A 155 -39.86 11.95 2.23
N SER A 156 -39.80 12.27 0.94
CA SER A 156 -40.73 11.70 -0.05
C SER A 156 -40.36 10.25 -0.40
N SER A 157 -41.36 9.42 -0.75
CA SER A 157 -41.14 8.09 -1.34
C SER A 157 -40.24 8.14 -2.58
N LEU A 158 -40.27 9.26 -3.31
CA LEU A 158 -39.42 9.52 -4.47
C LEU A 158 -37.92 9.59 -4.12
N GLN A 159 -37.57 10.17 -2.96
CA GLN A 159 -36.17 10.24 -2.52
C GLN A 159 -35.64 8.84 -2.16
N ARG A 160 -36.48 8.02 -1.52
CA ARG A 160 -36.14 6.63 -1.19
C ARG A 160 -35.98 5.77 -2.45
N LEU A 161 -36.83 5.97 -3.46
CA LEU A 161 -36.69 5.32 -4.76
C LEU A 161 -35.42 5.76 -5.49
N TRP A 162 -35.05 7.05 -5.42
CA TRP A 162 -33.82 7.57 -6.02
C TRP A 162 -32.56 7.03 -5.34
N ASP A 163 -32.55 6.96 -4.00
CA ASP A 163 -31.44 6.37 -3.25
C ASP A 163 -31.33 4.85 -3.50
N GLY A 164 -32.48 4.16 -3.62
CA GLY A 164 -32.54 2.74 -3.98
C GLY A 164 -32.07 2.46 -5.41
N SER A 165 -32.49 3.28 -6.38
CA SER A 165 -32.04 3.13 -7.78
C SER A 165 -30.55 3.39 -7.93
N ALA A 166 -30.00 4.38 -7.22
CA ALA A 166 -28.56 4.63 -7.20
C ALA A 166 -27.77 3.46 -6.59
N LEU A 167 -28.29 2.82 -5.54
CA LEU A 167 -27.69 1.63 -4.95
C LEU A 167 -27.68 0.45 -5.93
N VAL A 168 -28.81 0.18 -6.58
CA VAL A 168 -28.93 -0.89 -7.58
C VAL A 168 -28.00 -0.62 -8.76
N LEU A 169 -27.94 0.63 -9.24
CA LEU A 169 -27.03 1.03 -10.31
C LEU A 169 -25.57 0.85 -9.91
N PHE A 170 -25.20 1.17 -8.67
CA PHE A 170 -23.83 0.97 -8.19
C PHE A 170 -23.46 -0.52 -8.08
N ILE A 171 -24.36 -1.36 -7.57
CA ILE A 171 -24.14 -2.82 -7.53
C ILE A 171 -24.02 -3.36 -8.96
N GLY A 172 -24.91 -2.93 -9.87
CA GLY A 172 -24.84 -3.27 -11.28
C GLY A 172 -23.52 -2.84 -11.93
N TYR A 173 -23.03 -1.64 -11.62
CA TYR A 173 -21.71 -1.17 -12.04
C TYR A 173 -20.59 -2.07 -11.54
N GLN A 174 -20.58 -2.45 -10.26
CA GLN A 174 -19.53 -3.31 -9.69
C GLN A 174 -19.53 -4.71 -10.32
N CYS A 175 -20.71 -5.31 -10.49
CA CYS A 175 -20.84 -6.60 -11.18
C CYS A 175 -20.42 -6.49 -12.66
N GLY A 176 -20.88 -5.44 -13.36
CA GLY A 176 -20.53 -5.17 -14.75
C GLY A 176 -19.03 -4.94 -14.93
N PHE A 177 -18.39 -4.22 -14.00
CA PHE A 177 -16.96 -3.96 -14.00
C PHE A 177 -16.15 -5.25 -13.88
N ILE A 178 -16.53 -6.16 -12.97
CA ILE A 178 -15.90 -7.48 -12.82
C ILE A 178 -16.08 -8.31 -14.09
N VAL A 179 -17.31 -8.42 -14.60
CA VAL A 179 -17.61 -9.23 -15.79
C VAL A 179 -16.87 -8.68 -17.01
N ALA A 180 -16.86 -7.36 -17.21
CA ALA A 180 -16.17 -6.72 -18.33
C ALA A 180 -14.65 -6.93 -18.24
N ALA A 181 -14.05 -6.78 -17.06
CA ALA A 181 -12.62 -6.99 -16.87
C ALA A 181 -12.22 -8.44 -17.11
N ILE A 182 -12.97 -9.41 -16.59
CA ILE A 182 -12.71 -10.84 -16.82
C ILE A 182 -12.90 -11.19 -18.30
N LYS A 183 -13.98 -10.73 -18.94
CA LYS A 183 -14.20 -10.96 -20.38
C LYS A 183 -13.09 -10.35 -21.23
N ALA A 184 -12.62 -9.14 -20.90
CA ALA A 184 -11.51 -8.51 -21.61
C ALA A 184 -10.21 -9.31 -21.43
N HIS A 185 -9.91 -9.77 -20.21
CA HIS A 185 -8.76 -10.61 -19.94
C HIS A 185 -8.76 -11.90 -20.78
N LEU A 186 -9.91 -12.59 -20.84
CA LEU A 186 -10.07 -13.82 -21.63
C LEU A 186 -10.05 -13.56 -23.14
N TRP A 187 -10.64 -12.45 -23.61
CA TRP A 187 -10.74 -12.16 -25.04
C TRP A 187 -9.39 -11.79 -25.66
N PHE A 188 -8.56 -11.04 -24.92
CA PHE A 188 -7.22 -10.67 -25.37
C PHE A 188 -6.14 -11.72 -25.05
N ASP A 189 -6.50 -12.76 -24.28
CA ASP A 189 -5.63 -13.87 -23.86
C ASP A 189 -4.29 -13.32 -23.32
N LEU A 190 -4.39 -12.60 -22.20
CA LEU A 190 -3.23 -11.97 -21.58
C LEU A 190 -2.30 -13.03 -20.97
N PRO A 191 -0.98 -12.96 -21.22
CA PRO A 191 0.00 -13.83 -20.60
C PRO A 191 -0.05 -13.82 -19.08
N PRO A 192 0.44 -14.86 -18.40
CA PRO A 192 0.16 -15.09 -16.98
C PRO A 192 0.60 -13.94 -16.06
N ALA A 193 1.79 -13.34 -16.26
CA ALA A 193 2.25 -12.26 -15.38
C ALA A 193 1.46 -10.96 -15.60
N SER A 194 1.24 -10.57 -16.87
CA SER A 194 0.43 -9.38 -17.19
C SER A 194 -1.04 -9.56 -16.82
N GLY A 195 -1.59 -10.77 -16.96
CA GLY A 195 -2.92 -11.17 -16.53
C GLY A 195 -3.12 -11.05 -15.02
N VAL A 196 -2.19 -11.58 -14.23
CA VAL A 196 -2.23 -11.44 -12.77
C VAL A 196 -2.18 -9.97 -12.35
N ALA A 197 -1.26 -9.18 -12.94
CA ALA A 197 -1.17 -7.75 -12.66
C ALA A 197 -2.48 -7.01 -12.98
N TYR A 198 -3.09 -7.33 -14.13
CA TYR A 198 -4.37 -6.76 -14.55
C TYR A 198 -5.52 -7.10 -13.58
N LEU A 199 -5.64 -8.36 -13.14
CA LEU A 199 -6.69 -8.80 -12.21
C LEU A 199 -6.50 -8.23 -10.79
N MET A 200 -5.25 -8.07 -10.35
CA MET A 200 -4.94 -7.38 -9.10
C MET A 200 -5.37 -5.92 -9.16
N GLU A 201 -5.10 -5.24 -10.28
CA GLU A 201 -5.54 -3.86 -10.49
C GLU A 201 -7.07 -3.72 -10.57
N MET A 202 -7.75 -4.66 -11.24
CA MET A 202 -9.22 -4.74 -11.23
C MET A 202 -9.75 -4.79 -9.79
N THR A 203 -9.17 -5.66 -8.96
CA THR A 203 -9.56 -5.80 -7.54
C THR A 203 -9.29 -4.53 -6.75
N ARG A 204 -8.14 -3.88 -6.98
CA ARG A 204 -7.79 -2.59 -6.36
C ARG A 204 -8.82 -1.51 -6.68
N PHE A 205 -9.22 -1.38 -7.95
CA PHE A 205 -10.25 -0.42 -8.37
C PHE A 205 -11.60 -0.69 -7.73
N LEU A 206 -12.04 -1.95 -7.72
CA LEU A 206 -13.31 -2.37 -7.12
C LEU A 206 -13.39 -1.97 -5.63
N MET A 207 -12.34 -2.28 -4.87
CA MET A 207 -12.25 -1.96 -3.45
C MET A 207 -12.24 -0.45 -3.21
N LYS A 208 -11.50 0.31 -4.01
CA LYS A 208 -11.43 1.78 -3.89
C LYS A 208 -12.74 2.46 -4.26
N ALA A 209 -13.40 2.01 -5.33
CA ALA A 209 -14.73 2.49 -5.72
C ALA A 209 -15.74 2.30 -4.58
N HIS A 210 -15.78 1.10 -4.01
CA HIS A 210 -16.65 0.79 -2.87
C HIS A 210 -16.30 1.62 -1.63
N ALA A 211 -15.01 1.73 -1.28
CA ALA A 211 -14.57 2.51 -0.12
C ALA A 211 -14.92 4.00 -0.24
N PHE A 212 -14.79 4.57 -1.44
CA PHE A 212 -15.15 5.96 -1.72
C PHE A 212 -16.65 6.20 -1.51
N ILE A 213 -17.50 5.39 -2.13
CA ILE A 213 -18.97 5.57 -2.03
C ILE A 213 -19.44 5.30 -0.60
N ARG A 214 -19.00 4.20 0.02
CA ARG A 214 -19.36 3.86 1.41
C ARG A 214 -19.00 4.97 2.41
N SER A 215 -17.88 5.64 2.21
CA SER A 215 -17.41 6.68 3.15
C SER A 215 -18.12 8.03 2.94
N ASN A 216 -18.55 8.32 1.70
CA ASN A 216 -19.17 9.61 1.36
C ASN A 216 -20.69 9.60 1.39
N VAL A 217 -21.36 8.45 1.19
CA VAL A 217 -22.83 8.34 1.26
C VAL A 217 -23.37 8.78 2.62
N PRO A 218 -22.88 8.29 3.79
CA PRO A 218 -23.40 8.73 5.09
C PRO A 218 -23.27 10.24 5.30
N ARG A 219 -22.19 10.85 4.79
CA ARG A 219 -21.94 12.29 4.88
C ARG A 219 -22.93 13.08 4.04
N ALA A 220 -23.21 12.61 2.81
CA ALA A 220 -24.23 13.19 1.95
C ALA A 220 -25.64 13.11 2.58
N LEU A 221 -25.94 12.04 3.32
CA LEU A 221 -27.20 11.86 4.04
C LEU A 221 -27.30 12.73 5.31
N THR A 222 -26.21 12.94 6.05
CA THR A 222 -26.21 13.74 7.29
C THR A 222 -26.14 15.24 7.05
N ASN A 223 -25.47 15.68 5.98
CA ASN A 223 -25.31 17.10 5.68
C ASN A 223 -26.65 17.79 5.37
N ASP A 224 -27.66 17.04 4.90
CA ASP A 224 -29.04 17.49 4.72
C ASP A 224 -29.69 17.98 6.03
N LYS A 225 -29.23 17.47 7.19
CA LYS A 225 -29.80 17.80 8.51
C LYS A 225 -29.04 18.88 9.28
N LYS A 226 -27.78 19.16 8.93
CA LYS A 226 -26.88 20.07 9.68
C LYS A 226 -26.56 21.37 8.94
N GLN A 227 -27.17 21.61 7.77
CA GLN A 227 -26.84 22.72 6.89
C GLN A 227 -27.27 24.11 7.41
N ALA A 228 -27.90 24.21 8.58
CA ALA A 228 -28.28 25.49 9.17
C ALA A 228 -27.11 26.26 9.84
N ASP A 229 -25.97 25.63 10.15
CA ASP A 229 -25.09 26.22 11.19
C ASP A 229 -23.56 26.09 11.00
N TYR A 230 -23.03 25.81 9.79
CA TYR A 230 -21.57 25.65 9.63
C TYR A 230 -20.94 26.50 8.52
N LYS A 231 -20.00 27.36 8.93
CA LYS A 231 -19.15 28.22 8.08
C LYS A 231 -18.01 27.38 7.47
N PRO A 232 -17.72 27.47 6.16
CA PRO A 232 -16.68 26.63 5.53
C PRO A 232 -15.27 27.11 5.90
N SER A 233 -14.41 26.18 6.31
CA SER A 233 -13.02 26.45 6.71
C SER A 233 -12.01 26.51 5.55
N SER A 234 -12.46 26.41 4.30
CA SER A 234 -11.61 26.63 3.11
C SER A 234 -12.47 26.97 1.88
N PRO A 235 -11.97 27.84 0.98
CA PRO A 235 -12.74 28.34 -0.17
C PRO A 235 -13.09 27.26 -1.20
N ASP A 236 -12.40 26.12 -1.20
CA ASP A 236 -12.62 25.02 -2.14
C ASP A 236 -13.59 23.94 -1.60
N THR A 237 -14.00 24.03 -0.33
CA THR A 237 -14.91 23.07 0.30
C THR A 237 -16.35 23.55 0.18
N TYR A 238 -16.89 23.55 -1.04
CA TYR A 238 -18.33 23.65 -1.19
C TYR A 238 -18.98 22.37 -0.64
N ARG A 239 -19.61 22.48 0.54
CA ARG A 239 -20.67 21.56 1.05
C ARG A 239 -20.25 20.19 1.60
N GLY A 240 -19.03 20.02 2.13
CA GLY A 240 -18.66 18.78 2.84
C GLY A 240 -18.67 17.52 1.96
N LEU A 241 -18.62 17.69 0.63
CA LEU A 241 -18.30 16.64 -0.33
C LEU A 241 -16.81 16.72 -0.69
N PRO A 242 -16.19 15.59 -1.06
CA PRO A 242 -14.77 15.57 -1.38
C PRO A 242 -14.47 16.27 -2.71
N SER A 243 -13.29 16.89 -2.81
CA SER A 243 -12.77 17.44 -4.07
C SER A 243 -12.27 16.32 -5.01
N PHE A 244 -12.29 16.60 -6.32
CA PHE A 244 -11.78 15.67 -7.33
C PHE A 244 -10.30 15.35 -7.10
N SER A 245 -9.49 16.35 -6.73
CA SER A 245 -8.07 16.17 -6.42
C SER A 245 -7.85 15.15 -5.30
N THR A 246 -8.66 15.22 -4.24
CA THR A 246 -8.63 14.27 -3.13
C THR A 246 -9.01 12.86 -3.58
N TYR A 247 -10.00 12.74 -4.46
CA TYR A 247 -10.40 11.45 -5.03
C TYR A 247 -9.29 10.83 -5.89
N VAL A 248 -8.68 11.61 -6.77
CA VAL A 248 -7.54 11.17 -7.59
C VAL A 248 -6.36 10.76 -6.71
N TYR A 249 -6.04 11.55 -5.68
CA TYR A 249 -5.00 11.21 -4.72
C TYR A 249 -5.30 9.86 -4.03
N PHE A 250 -6.54 9.65 -3.59
CA PHE A 250 -6.95 8.38 -3.00
C PHE A 250 -6.79 7.21 -3.96
N LEU A 251 -7.03 7.38 -5.27
CA LEU A 251 -6.87 6.30 -6.23
C LEU A 251 -5.43 5.78 -6.28
N PHE A 252 -4.43 6.66 -6.21
CA PHE A 252 -3.01 6.28 -6.20
C PHE A 252 -2.43 6.02 -4.81
N ALA A 253 -3.10 6.44 -3.74
CA ALA A 253 -2.65 6.20 -2.38
C ALA A 253 -2.55 4.68 -2.06
N PRO A 254 -1.54 4.22 -1.33
CA PRO A 254 -1.35 2.81 -0.96
C PRO A 254 -2.28 2.37 0.19
N THR A 255 -3.56 2.73 0.10
CA THR A 255 -4.60 2.47 1.11
C THR A 255 -5.94 2.18 0.45
N LEU A 256 -6.74 1.30 1.05
CA LEU A 256 -8.10 0.98 0.61
C LEU A 256 -9.20 1.70 1.42
N VAL A 257 -8.83 2.43 2.48
CA VAL A 257 -9.77 3.18 3.32
C VAL A 257 -9.76 4.63 2.88
N TYR A 258 -10.91 5.15 2.47
CA TYR A 258 -11.05 6.53 2.04
C TYR A 258 -11.02 7.51 3.22
N ARG A 259 -10.22 8.57 3.10
CA ARG A 259 -10.17 9.76 3.95
C ARG A 259 -9.95 11.00 3.08
N ASP A 260 -10.42 12.14 3.56
CA ASP A 260 -10.25 13.42 2.87
C ASP A 260 -8.79 13.90 2.97
N GLU A 261 -8.17 13.64 4.11
CA GLU A 261 -6.79 14.00 4.40
C GLU A 261 -6.02 12.78 4.93
N TYR A 262 -4.83 12.57 4.36
CA TYR A 262 -3.90 11.54 4.80
C TYR A 262 -2.65 12.21 5.37
N PRO A 263 -1.98 11.60 6.37
CA PRO A 263 -0.71 12.11 6.86
C PRO A 263 0.31 12.11 5.73
N ARG A 264 0.94 13.26 5.50
CA ARG A 264 1.95 13.46 4.44
C ARG A 264 3.33 13.62 5.06
N THR A 265 4.35 13.18 4.33
CA THR A 265 5.74 13.49 4.66
C THR A 265 6.07 14.93 4.25
N LYS A 266 7.00 15.57 4.96
CA LYS A 266 7.40 16.97 4.66
C LYS A 266 8.08 17.12 3.30
N GLN A 267 8.82 16.10 2.87
CA GLN A 267 9.60 16.09 1.63
C GLN A 267 9.61 14.70 0.98
N ILE A 268 9.80 14.66 -0.34
CA ILE A 268 9.95 13.42 -1.11
C ILE A 268 11.43 13.03 -1.15
N ARG A 269 11.76 11.85 -0.60
CA ARG A 269 13.12 11.31 -0.60
C ARG A 269 13.38 10.50 -1.87
N TRP A 270 13.63 11.16 -3.00
CA TRP A 270 13.81 10.51 -4.31
C TRP A 270 14.88 9.41 -4.36
N ARG A 271 15.97 9.57 -3.61
CA ARG A 271 17.00 8.52 -3.51
C ARG A 271 16.46 7.21 -2.94
N VAL A 272 15.54 7.29 -1.96
CA VAL A 272 14.89 6.12 -1.36
C VAL A 272 13.91 5.50 -2.35
N VAL A 273 13.16 6.33 -3.07
CA VAL A 273 12.22 5.86 -4.12
C VAL A 273 12.97 5.11 -5.22
N ALA A 274 14.05 5.70 -5.75
CA ALA A 274 14.88 5.07 -6.78
C ALA A 274 15.49 3.75 -6.28
N ARG A 275 15.96 3.70 -5.04
CA ARG A 275 16.49 2.47 -4.43
C ARG A 275 15.42 1.36 -4.38
N HIS A 276 14.23 1.66 -3.86
CA HIS A 276 13.16 0.66 -3.80
C HIS A 276 12.66 0.26 -5.20
N ALA A 277 12.64 1.17 -6.17
CA ALA A 277 12.32 0.84 -7.56
C ALA A 277 13.35 -0.14 -8.16
N LEU A 278 14.64 0.08 -7.93
CA LEU A 278 15.70 -0.85 -8.32
C LEU A 278 15.60 -2.20 -7.60
N GLU A 279 15.25 -2.19 -6.31
CA GLU A 279 15.00 -3.43 -5.55
C GLU A 279 13.84 -4.24 -6.17
N VAL A 280 12.73 -3.59 -6.55
CA VAL A 280 11.61 -4.27 -7.23
C VAL A 280 12.03 -4.84 -8.59
N ILE A 281 12.76 -4.06 -9.40
CA ILE A 281 13.30 -4.53 -10.68
C ILE A 281 14.21 -5.75 -10.46
N GLY A 282 15.11 -5.68 -9.48
CA GLY A 282 16.00 -6.77 -9.11
C GLY A 282 15.25 -8.03 -8.67
N VAL A 283 14.15 -7.90 -7.92
CA VAL A 283 13.28 -9.03 -7.54
C VAL A 283 12.60 -9.66 -8.77
N VAL A 284 12.14 -8.86 -9.74
CA VAL A 284 11.57 -9.40 -10.99
C VAL A 284 12.60 -10.21 -11.78
N PHE A 285 13.82 -9.68 -11.92
CA PHE A 285 14.93 -10.42 -12.54
C PHE A 285 15.27 -11.70 -11.77
N TYR A 286 15.29 -11.62 -10.44
CA TYR A 286 15.58 -12.76 -9.59
C TYR A 286 14.56 -13.89 -9.75
N ILE A 287 13.26 -13.56 -9.73
CA ILE A 287 12.20 -14.54 -9.95
C ILE A 287 12.30 -15.15 -11.35
N SER A 288 12.54 -14.33 -12.37
CA SER A 288 12.71 -14.82 -13.74
C SER A 288 13.89 -15.78 -13.88
N PHE A 289 15.02 -15.43 -13.25
CA PHE A 289 16.21 -16.25 -13.22
C PHE A 289 15.97 -17.60 -12.53
N ILE A 290 15.25 -17.60 -11.40
CA ILE A 290 14.87 -18.85 -10.72
C ILE A 290 14.00 -19.71 -11.65
N LEU A 291 13.02 -19.10 -12.31
CA LEU A 291 12.12 -19.83 -13.22
C LEU A 291 12.86 -20.42 -14.42
N GLU A 292 13.87 -19.76 -14.96
CA GLU A 292 14.59 -20.30 -16.12
C GLU A 292 15.60 -21.39 -15.75
N ARG A 293 16.15 -21.36 -14.52
CA ARG A 293 17.19 -22.30 -14.11
C ARG A 293 16.69 -23.50 -13.31
N PHE A 294 15.61 -23.34 -12.54
CA PHE A 294 15.12 -24.37 -11.60
C PHE A 294 13.76 -24.97 -11.98
N VAL A 295 13.07 -24.44 -13.00
CA VAL A 295 11.77 -24.93 -13.49
C VAL A 295 11.89 -25.28 -14.97
#